data_AF-A0A940FRW9-F1
#
_entry.id   AF-A0A940FRW9-F1
#
_cell.length_a   1.000
_cell.length_b   1.000
_cell.length_c   1.000
_cell.angle_alpha   90.00
_cell.angle_beta   90.00
_cell.angle_gamma   90.00
#
_symmetry.space_group_name_H-M   'P 1'
#
loop_
_entity.id
_entity.type
_entity.pdbx_description
1 polymer ?
#
loop_
_entity_poly.entity_id
_entity_poly.type
_entity_poly.pdbx_seq_one_letter_code
_entity_poly.pdbx_strand_id
1 'polypeptide(L)'
;MMFPRRSILTQTFVLLVGALIVLQGVGIASLFLLPPQRQEGVALMQIVDRFQNERPRMRRRMAELQVVHQARPPVPEEGLVADTRLTADFAQRMGVSPENVRLYYRPDRSGSNRRNGAGKDDGIVRWRGEPFFYNRTIIAVDSGNGTWRVIHTPDRPLIAEWQKRMAIVFVLALLSMLPLAWLFARRLVKPIHAFAEAADRVGRDAAAPMVREDGPAELRVAARAVNAMQGRIAEQMREREAMVAAIAHDLRTPLSRIAFRIEAADEALREPIQRDIEQMKAMITTTLSFVRGSSPDAPQEPVDITGLIEEIVANEQHVDRPVSWQGERPSKDLTVRGDRIALGRMIQNLVDNAIAYGSQANIGLENGGDEARITIADRGPGLPAEEVEAMFAPFTRKERSRNRETGGVGLGLAIARAIARDHGGEIALGPRVGGGMEAVVTLPLATG
;
A
#
# COMPACT_ATOMS: atom_id res chain seq x y z
N MET A 1 -19.96 -1.61 -12.92
CA MET A 1 -18.86 -1.72 -13.91
C MET A 1 -18.72 -0.44 -14.75
N MET A 2 -18.83 0.76 -14.17
CA MET A 2 -18.59 2.07 -14.81
C MET A 2 -17.94 2.90 -13.69
N PHE A 3 -16.71 3.43 -13.71
CA PHE A 3 -16.15 4.46 -14.58
C PHE A 3 -14.60 4.56 -14.42
N PRO A 4 -13.79 3.67 -15.02
CA PRO A 4 -12.34 3.69 -14.81
C PRO A 4 -11.62 4.90 -15.47
N ARG A 5 -12.27 5.62 -16.38
CA ARG A 5 -11.66 6.74 -17.15
C ARG A 5 -11.96 8.14 -16.61
N ARG A 6 -12.79 8.27 -15.58
CA ARG A 6 -13.18 9.58 -15.04
C ARG A 6 -12.06 10.16 -14.17
N SER A 7 -12.00 11.49 -14.10
CA SER A 7 -11.05 12.20 -13.24
C SER A 7 -11.23 11.79 -11.78
N ILE A 8 -10.17 11.89 -10.98
CA ILE A 8 -10.22 11.65 -9.53
C ILE A 8 -11.29 12.56 -8.90
N LEU A 9 -11.37 13.81 -9.36
CA LEU A 9 -12.40 14.76 -8.92
C LEU A 9 -13.82 14.25 -9.20
N THR A 10 -14.07 13.71 -10.40
CA THR A 10 -15.42 13.20 -10.74
C THR A 10 -15.76 11.94 -9.96
N GLN A 11 -14.77 11.05 -9.75
CA GLN A 11 -14.96 9.83 -8.97
C GLN A 11 -15.27 10.16 -7.51
N THR A 12 -14.52 11.08 -6.89
CA THR A 12 -14.74 11.52 -5.51
C THR A 12 -16.08 12.24 -5.36
N PHE A 13 -16.46 13.08 -6.33
CA PHE A 13 -17.77 13.72 -6.35
C PHE A 13 -18.93 12.70 -6.42
N VAL A 14 -18.85 11.72 -7.33
CA VAL A 14 -19.87 10.65 -7.44
C VAL A 14 -19.98 9.84 -6.15
N LEU A 15 -18.86 9.54 -5.49
CA LEU A 15 -18.89 8.87 -4.18
C LEU A 15 -19.58 9.75 -3.13
N LEU A 16 -19.19 11.02 -2.99
CA LEU A 16 -19.78 11.92 -2.00
C LEU A 16 -21.30 12.04 -2.19
N VAL A 17 -21.74 12.22 -3.44
CA VAL A 17 -23.17 12.26 -3.77
C VAL A 17 -23.85 10.93 -3.48
N GLY A 18 -23.24 9.80 -3.85
CA GLY A 18 -23.78 8.46 -3.57
C GLY A 18 -23.91 8.17 -2.07
N ALA A 19 -22.88 8.53 -1.28
CA ALA A 19 -22.89 8.40 0.17
C ALA A 19 -23.99 9.29 0.80
N LEU A 20 -24.14 10.53 0.32
CA LEU A 20 -25.19 11.43 0.77
C LEU A 20 -26.58 10.87 0.45
N ILE A 21 -26.79 10.33 -0.75
CA ILE A 21 -28.06 9.70 -1.15
C ILE A 21 -28.38 8.51 -0.25
N VAL A 22 -27.40 7.64 0.03
CA VAL A 22 -27.58 6.50 0.95
C VAL A 22 -27.96 6.99 2.34
N LEU A 23 -27.26 8.01 2.86
CA LEU A 23 -27.54 8.57 4.19
C LEU A 23 -28.96 9.15 4.28
N GLN A 24 -29.35 9.96 3.30
CA GLN A 24 -30.68 10.55 3.23
C GLN A 24 -31.75 9.49 3.01
N GLY A 25 -31.47 8.47 2.19
CA GLY A 25 -32.35 7.33 1.95
C GLY A 25 -32.65 6.56 3.23
N VAL A 26 -31.63 6.26 4.05
CA VAL A 26 -31.82 5.63 5.36
C VAL A 26 -32.63 6.52 6.31
N GLY A 27 -32.34 7.82 6.33
CA GLY A 27 -33.10 8.80 7.12
C GLY A 27 -34.57 8.85 6.74
N ILE A 28 -34.89 8.98 5.45
CA ILE A 28 -36.26 9.02 4.94
C ILE A 28 -36.97 7.69 5.20
N ALA A 29 -36.31 6.56 4.90
CA ALA A 29 -36.87 5.23 5.15
C ALA A 29 -37.24 5.05 6.63
N SER A 30 -36.43 5.60 7.55
CA SER A 30 -36.72 5.56 8.99
C SER A 30 -38.01 6.30 9.37
N LEU A 31 -38.39 7.36 8.64
CA LEU A 31 -39.64 8.09 8.89
C LEU A 31 -40.89 7.28 8.49
N PHE A 32 -40.79 6.44 7.47
CA PHE A 32 -41.93 5.67 6.93
C PHE A 32 -42.03 4.25 7.50
N LEU A 33 -40.91 3.60 7.78
CA LEU A 33 -40.87 2.20 8.25
C LEU A 33 -41.10 2.07 9.75
N LEU A 34 -40.76 3.10 10.53
CA LEU A 34 -41.00 3.07 11.96
C LEU A 34 -42.41 3.57 12.28
N PRO A 35 -43.16 2.85 13.14
CA PRO A 35 -44.53 3.23 13.47
C PRO A 35 -44.57 4.64 14.06
N PRO A 36 -45.61 5.44 13.73
CA PRO A 36 -45.72 6.83 14.17
C PRO A 36 -45.67 6.90 15.69
N GLN A 37 -44.80 7.78 16.20
CA GLN A 37 -44.57 7.98 17.62
C GLN A 37 -45.82 8.56 18.27
N ARG A 38 -46.60 7.74 18.97
CA ARG A 38 -47.59 8.24 19.92
C ARG A 38 -46.94 8.14 21.30
N GLN A 39 -46.74 9.28 21.97
CA GLN A 39 -46.48 9.27 23.40
C GLN A 39 -47.64 8.53 24.06
N GLU A 40 -47.35 7.43 24.75
CA GLU A 40 -48.38 6.63 25.42
C GLU A 40 -48.78 7.31 26.72
N GLY A 41 -49.72 8.25 26.63
CA GLY A 41 -50.39 8.80 27.80
C GLY A 41 -51.49 7.85 28.26
N VAL A 42 -51.65 7.72 29.57
CA VAL A 42 -52.76 6.97 30.17
C VAL A 42 -53.90 7.94 30.46
N ALA A 43 -55.08 7.68 29.92
CA ALA A 43 -56.26 8.51 30.21
C ALA A 43 -56.80 8.23 31.62
N LEU A 44 -57.33 9.22 32.32
CA LEU A 44 -57.95 9.04 33.64
C LEU A 44 -59.03 7.95 33.61
N MET A 45 -59.85 7.93 32.55
CA MET A 45 -60.87 6.89 32.35
C MET A 45 -60.29 5.47 32.25
N GLN A 46 -59.10 5.29 31.67
CA GLN A 46 -58.44 3.98 31.61
C GLN A 46 -58.00 3.51 32.99
N ILE A 47 -57.64 4.43 33.88
CA ILE A 47 -57.28 4.14 35.27
C ILE A 47 -58.56 3.77 36.05
N VAL A 48 -59.66 4.52 35.87
CA VAL A 48 -60.98 4.19 36.44
C VAL A 48 -61.42 2.78 36.04
N ASP A 49 -61.36 2.46 34.73
CA ASP A 49 -61.70 1.13 34.22
C ASP A 49 -60.85 0.03 34.85
N ARG A 50 -59.56 0.30 35.13
CA ARG A 50 -58.66 -0.64 35.80
C ARG A 50 -58.99 -0.87 37.27
N PHE A 51 -59.51 0.15 37.95
CA PHE A 51 -59.98 -0.01 39.32
C PHE A 51 -61.34 -0.72 39.41
N GLN A 52 -62.19 -0.60 38.40
CA GLN A 52 -63.53 -1.20 38.39
C GLN A 52 -63.57 -2.63 37.81
N ASN A 53 -62.70 -2.95 36.85
CA ASN A 53 -62.68 -4.25 36.17
C ASN A 53 -61.34 -4.96 36.33
N GLU A 54 -61.31 -6.14 36.97
CA GLU A 54 -60.11 -6.98 37.06
C GLU A 54 -59.68 -7.57 35.69
N ARG A 55 -60.59 -7.63 34.71
CA ARG A 55 -60.30 -8.07 33.34
C ARG A 55 -60.54 -6.93 32.34
N PRO A 56 -59.54 -6.54 31.53
CA PRO A 56 -59.68 -5.43 30.60
C PRO A 56 -60.66 -5.78 29.48
N ARG A 57 -61.65 -4.92 29.21
CA ARG A 57 -62.56 -5.05 28.05
C ARG A 57 -61.83 -4.88 26.70
N MET A 58 -60.65 -4.26 26.69
CA MET A 58 -59.90 -3.97 25.46
C MET A 58 -58.49 -4.58 25.52
N ARG A 59 -58.27 -5.64 24.74
CA ARG A 59 -57.08 -6.51 24.82
C ARG A 59 -55.81 -5.96 24.15
N ARG A 60 -55.84 -4.76 23.57
CA ARG A 60 -54.68 -4.15 22.90
C ARG A 60 -54.33 -2.83 23.62
N ARG A 61 -53.13 -2.77 24.22
CA ARG A 61 -52.47 -1.56 24.80
C ARG A 61 -52.61 -1.29 26.30
N MET A 62 -52.78 -2.29 27.15
CA MET A 62 -52.54 -2.09 28.59
C MET A 62 -51.19 -2.70 28.96
N ALA A 63 -50.12 -1.95 28.71
CA ALA A 63 -48.87 -2.20 29.41
C ALA A 63 -49.09 -1.84 30.89
N GLU A 64 -49.18 -2.87 31.73
CA GLU A 64 -48.68 -2.87 33.12
C GLU A 64 -49.17 -1.80 34.11
N LEU A 65 -50.42 -1.32 34.02
CA LEU A 65 -51.03 -0.69 35.19
C LEU A 65 -51.34 -1.78 36.22
N GLN A 66 -50.43 -1.98 37.17
CA GLN A 66 -50.60 -2.91 38.27
C GLN A 66 -51.34 -2.23 39.42
N VAL A 67 -52.39 -2.89 39.92
CA VAL A 67 -53.09 -2.47 41.14
C VAL A 67 -52.40 -3.15 42.32
N VAL A 68 -51.69 -2.37 43.13
CA VAL A 68 -51.01 -2.84 44.34
C VAL A 68 -51.88 -2.54 45.54
N HIS A 69 -52.06 -3.51 46.43
CA HIS A 69 -52.77 -3.31 47.70
C HIS A 69 -51.79 -2.88 48.78
N GLN A 70 -52.07 -1.79 49.48
CA GLN A 70 -51.23 -1.24 50.54
C GLN A 70 -52.05 -1.00 51.80
N ALA A 71 -51.48 -1.26 52.98
CA ALA A 71 -52.17 -1.09 54.26
C ALA A 71 -52.26 0.37 54.74
N ARG A 72 -51.59 1.31 54.04
CA ARG A 72 -51.56 2.74 54.37
C ARG A 72 -51.78 3.57 53.10
N PRO A 73 -52.35 4.78 53.22
CA PRO A 73 -52.46 5.68 52.09
C PRO A 73 -51.06 6.07 51.59
N PRO A 74 -50.85 6.18 50.26
CA PRO A 74 -49.56 6.61 49.74
C PRO A 74 -49.27 8.06 50.13
N VAL A 75 -48.01 8.32 50.43
CA VAL A 75 -47.49 9.67 50.70
C VAL A 75 -46.98 10.26 49.37
N PRO A 76 -47.17 11.57 49.11
CA PRO A 76 -46.62 12.19 47.91
C PRO A 76 -45.10 12.07 47.87
N GLU A 77 -44.57 11.51 46.79
CA GLU A 77 -43.13 11.53 46.48
C GLU A 77 -42.68 12.93 46.04
N GLU A 78 -41.38 13.19 46.16
CA GLU A 78 -40.79 14.50 45.82
C GLU A 78 -41.05 14.88 44.34
N GLY A 79 -41.63 16.07 44.15
CA GLY A 79 -41.99 16.60 42.82
C GLY A 79 -43.34 16.14 42.25
N LEU A 80 -44.14 15.37 43.00
CA LEU A 80 -45.55 15.12 42.70
C LEU A 80 -46.44 16.22 43.30
N VAL A 81 -47.50 16.59 42.57
CA VAL A 81 -48.49 17.58 43.00
C VAL A 81 -49.80 16.87 43.31
N ALA A 82 -50.45 17.26 44.41
CA ALA A 82 -51.81 16.84 44.74
C ALA A 82 -52.80 17.83 44.11
N ASP A 83 -53.81 17.34 43.39
CA ASP A 83 -54.85 18.18 42.79
C ASP A 83 -56.23 17.74 43.27
N THR A 84 -56.89 18.63 44.01
CA THR A 84 -58.21 18.40 44.60
C THR A 84 -59.30 18.26 43.53
N ARG A 85 -59.21 18.96 42.39
CA ARG A 85 -60.21 18.92 41.32
C ARG A 85 -60.17 17.58 40.58
N LEU A 86 -58.97 17.09 40.26
CA LEU A 86 -58.80 15.76 39.66
C LEU A 86 -59.16 14.64 40.64
N THR A 87 -58.82 14.82 41.91
CA THR A 87 -59.25 13.89 42.96
C THR A 87 -60.76 13.78 43.00
N ALA A 88 -61.48 14.92 42.94
CA ALA A 88 -62.93 14.95 42.91
C ALA A 88 -63.52 14.34 41.61
N ASP A 89 -62.97 14.65 40.44
CA ASP A 89 -63.40 14.07 39.14
C ASP A 89 -63.23 12.55 39.14
N PHE A 90 -62.07 12.06 39.61
CA PHE A 90 -61.82 10.62 39.72
C PHE A 90 -62.75 9.95 40.74
N ALA A 91 -62.94 10.55 41.93
CA ALA A 91 -63.83 10.02 42.96
C ALA A 91 -65.28 9.92 42.48
N GLN A 92 -65.77 10.94 41.77
CA GLN A 92 -67.09 10.94 41.16
C GLN A 92 -67.27 9.81 40.14
N ARG A 93 -66.27 9.58 39.28
CA ARG A 93 -66.28 8.50 38.28
C ARG A 93 -66.18 7.10 38.92
N MET A 94 -65.49 6.99 40.05
CA MET A 94 -65.38 5.76 40.83
C MET A 94 -66.58 5.50 41.73
N GLY A 95 -67.46 6.48 41.97
CA GLY A 95 -68.59 6.37 42.88
C GLY A 95 -68.18 6.33 44.37
N VAL A 96 -67.04 6.94 44.73
CA VAL A 96 -66.51 6.97 46.11
C VAL A 96 -66.40 8.40 46.62
N SER A 97 -66.32 8.58 47.94
CA SER A 97 -66.09 9.90 48.55
C SER A 97 -64.68 10.42 48.17
N PRO A 98 -64.52 11.73 47.84
CA PRO A 98 -63.21 12.32 47.55
C PRO A 98 -62.19 12.17 48.68
N GLU A 99 -62.63 12.02 49.93
CA GLU A 99 -61.74 11.80 51.09
C GLU A 99 -61.03 10.45 51.06
N ASN A 100 -61.63 9.46 50.39
CA ASN A 100 -61.15 8.09 50.22
C ASN A 100 -60.27 7.93 48.97
N VAL A 101 -59.91 9.04 48.32
CA VAL A 101 -59.04 9.06 47.15
C VAL A 101 -57.80 9.91 47.44
N ARG A 102 -56.66 9.42 46.98
CA ARG A 102 -55.40 10.19 46.92
C ARG A 102 -54.86 10.13 45.50
N LEU A 103 -54.76 11.28 44.85
CA LEU A 103 -54.22 11.42 43.50
C LEU A 103 -53.03 12.38 43.52
N TYR A 104 -51.89 11.87 43.09
CA TYR A 104 -50.64 12.61 42.97
C TYR A 104 -50.07 12.42 41.57
N TYR A 105 -49.65 13.48 40.89
CA TYR A 105 -49.05 13.36 39.55
C TYR A 105 -47.89 14.34 39.37
N ARG A 106 -46.96 14.00 38.47
CA ARG A 106 -45.87 14.90 38.10
C ARG A 106 -46.34 15.78 36.92
N PRO A 107 -46.48 17.11 37.09
CA PRO A 107 -46.98 17.99 36.04
C PRO A 107 -46.08 17.95 34.80
N ASP A 108 -46.68 17.93 33.60
CA ASP A 108 -45.92 17.97 32.35
C ASP A 108 -45.47 19.41 32.09
N ARG A 109 -44.22 19.72 32.45
CA ARG A 109 -43.61 21.03 32.21
C ARG A 109 -43.09 21.22 30.79
N SER A 110 -43.22 20.21 29.91
CA SER A 110 -42.80 20.33 28.52
C SER A 110 -43.70 21.33 27.78
N GLY A 111 -43.22 22.56 27.62
CA GLY A 111 -43.93 23.66 26.96
C GLY A 111 -44.27 23.44 25.47
N SER A 112 -44.01 22.25 24.91
CA SER A 112 -44.22 21.94 23.48
C SER A 112 -45.68 21.65 23.10
N ASN A 113 -46.56 21.28 24.05
CA ASN A 113 -47.94 20.88 23.73
C ASN A 113 -49.00 21.98 23.96
N ARG A 114 -48.57 23.26 23.99
CA ARG A 114 -49.45 24.43 24.14
C ARG A 114 -50.56 24.54 23.08
N ARG A 115 -50.43 23.83 21.95
CA ARG A 115 -51.41 23.87 20.84
C ARG A 115 -52.69 23.05 21.09
N ASN A 116 -52.71 22.10 22.03
CA ASN A 116 -53.82 21.15 22.20
C ASN A 116 -54.65 21.33 23.50
N GLY A 117 -54.69 22.53 24.07
CA GLY A 117 -55.61 22.82 25.19
C GLY A 117 -55.14 22.32 26.56
N ALA A 118 -53.84 22.38 26.85
CA ALA A 118 -53.34 22.25 28.22
C ALA A 118 -53.94 23.38 29.08
N GLY A 119 -54.56 23.04 30.21
CA GLY A 119 -55.03 24.01 31.18
C GLY A 119 -53.83 24.78 31.74
N LYS A 120 -53.96 26.11 31.88
CA LYS A 120 -52.85 27.01 32.22
C LYS A 120 -52.27 26.75 33.63
N ASP A 121 -53.00 26.02 34.47
CA ASP A 121 -52.79 26.00 35.93
C ASP A 121 -52.38 24.64 36.52
N ASP A 122 -52.66 23.51 35.85
CA ASP A 122 -52.46 22.16 36.41
C ASP A 122 -51.39 21.31 35.70
N GLY A 123 -50.90 21.73 34.53
CA GLY A 123 -49.85 21.02 33.81
C GLY A 123 -50.28 19.65 33.27
N ILE A 124 -51.57 19.46 33.02
CA ILE A 124 -52.14 18.23 32.45
C ILE A 124 -52.66 18.46 31.03
N VAL A 125 -52.36 17.51 30.16
CA VAL A 125 -52.88 17.48 28.79
C VAL A 125 -54.28 16.90 28.81
N ARG A 126 -55.26 17.65 28.30
CA ARG A 126 -56.64 17.16 28.12
C ARG A 126 -56.92 16.90 26.65
N TRP A 127 -57.33 15.69 26.29
CA TRP A 127 -57.72 15.35 24.91
C TRP A 127 -59.20 14.99 24.89
N ARG A 128 -60.00 15.74 24.12
CA ARG A 128 -61.49 15.65 24.14
C ARG A 128 -62.09 15.77 25.55
N GLY A 129 -61.49 16.60 26.41
CA GLY A 129 -61.92 16.79 27.80
C GLY A 129 -61.38 15.75 28.79
N GLU A 130 -60.83 14.63 28.33
CA GLU A 130 -60.24 13.60 29.19
C GLU A 130 -58.82 13.96 29.64
N PRO A 131 -58.48 13.89 30.94
CA PRO A 131 -57.11 14.07 31.42
C PRO A 131 -56.20 12.91 30.99
N PHE A 132 -55.03 13.23 30.42
CA PHE A 132 -54.00 12.26 30.05
C PHE A 132 -52.73 12.46 30.87
N PHE A 133 -52.26 11.37 31.48
CA PHE A 133 -51.04 11.31 32.26
C PHE A 133 -49.92 10.68 31.44
N TYR A 134 -48.87 11.45 31.17
CA TYR A 134 -47.69 10.98 30.46
C TYR A 134 -46.46 10.80 31.36
N ASN A 135 -46.56 11.21 32.63
CA ASN A 135 -45.53 11.12 33.66
C ASN A 135 -46.06 10.28 34.83
N ARG A 136 -45.18 9.99 35.79
CA ARG A 136 -45.52 9.28 37.03
C ARG A 136 -46.72 9.90 37.72
N THR A 137 -47.73 9.06 37.95
CA THR A 137 -49.02 9.37 38.53
C THR A 137 -49.38 8.23 39.46
N ILE A 138 -49.72 8.58 40.69
CA ILE A 138 -50.10 7.67 41.77
C ILE A 138 -51.56 7.97 42.08
N ILE A 139 -52.43 6.99 41.87
CA ILE A 139 -53.84 7.08 42.24
C ILE A 139 -54.13 5.97 43.22
N ALA A 140 -54.69 6.32 44.37
CA ALA A 140 -55.05 5.37 45.39
C ALA A 140 -56.49 5.57 45.85
N VAL A 141 -57.17 4.45 46.07
CA VAL A 141 -58.56 4.40 46.52
C VAL A 141 -58.66 3.49 47.73
N ASP A 142 -59.27 3.97 48.81
CA ASP A 142 -59.60 3.13 49.96
C ASP A 142 -60.67 2.11 49.56
N SER A 143 -60.39 0.83 49.84
CA SER A 143 -61.31 -0.27 49.52
C SER A 143 -62.35 -0.51 50.63
N GLY A 144 -62.32 0.29 51.71
CA GLY A 144 -63.28 0.22 52.83
C GLY A 144 -63.01 -0.92 53.82
N ASN A 145 -62.00 -1.75 53.57
CA ASN A 145 -61.54 -2.85 54.42
C ASN A 145 -60.20 -2.54 55.11
N GLY A 146 -59.81 -1.27 55.17
CA GLY A 146 -58.50 -0.84 55.70
C GLY A 146 -57.33 -1.02 54.74
N THR A 147 -57.58 -1.35 53.47
CA THR A 147 -56.54 -1.44 52.43
C THR A 147 -56.79 -0.47 51.29
N TRP A 148 -55.71 0.12 50.79
CA TRP A 148 -55.68 1.04 49.66
C TRP A 148 -55.28 0.30 48.40
N ARG A 149 -56.06 0.44 47.34
CA ARG A 149 -55.67 -0.01 46.00
C ARG A 149 -54.95 1.13 45.31
N VAL A 150 -53.72 0.91 44.88
CA VAL A 150 -52.84 1.93 44.33
C VAL A 150 -52.42 1.54 42.91
N ILE A 151 -52.57 2.47 41.96
CA ILE A 151 -52.03 2.34 40.61
C ILE A 151 -50.89 3.35 40.46
N HIS A 152 -49.73 2.85 40.03
CA HIS A 152 -48.60 3.66 39.61
C HIS A 152 -48.53 3.64 38.09
N THR A 153 -48.48 4.81 37.45
CA THR A 153 -48.05 4.89 36.05
C THR A 153 -46.51 4.83 35.99
N PRO A 154 -45.92 4.12 35.01
CA PRO A 154 -44.48 3.99 34.91
C PRO A 154 -43.80 5.35 34.67
N ASP A 155 -42.57 5.51 35.17
CA ASP A 155 -41.74 6.68 34.87
C ASP A 155 -41.40 6.73 33.37
N ARG A 156 -41.29 7.96 32.83
CA ARG A 156 -40.70 8.14 31.49
C ARG A 156 -39.25 7.64 31.55
N PRO A 157 -38.83 6.71 30.69
CA PRO A 157 -37.43 6.29 30.65
C PRO A 157 -36.54 7.47 30.24
N LEU A 158 -35.31 7.53 30.77
CA LEU A 158 -34.32 8.57 30.42
C LEU A 158 -34.04 8.64 28.90
N ILE A 159 -34.05 7.48 28.25
CA ILE A 159 -33.91 7.35 26.79
C ILE A 159 -35.20 6.69 26.27
N ALA A 160 -35.97 7.45 25.48
CA ALA A 160 -37.19 6.94 24.90
C ALA A 160 -36.89 5.86 23.85
N GLU A 161 -37.80 4.89 23.70
CA GLU A 161 -37.62 3.77 22.75
C GLU A 161 -37.41 4.25 21.30
N TRP A 162 -38.00 5.39 20.93
CA TRP A 162 -37.76 5.98 19.61
C TRP A 162 -36.32 6.50 19.45
N GLN A 163 -35.71 7.04 20.50
CA GLN A 163 -34.30 7.49 20.47
C GLN A 163 -33.37 6.29 20.33
N LYS A 164 -33.65 5.18 21.05
CA LYS A 164 -32.91 3.92 20.88
C LYS A 164 -32.99 3.40 19.45
N ARG A 165 -34.19 3.37 18.87
CA ARG A 165 -34.40 2.95 17.47
C ARG A 165 -33.68 3.86 16.48
N MET A 166 -33.74 5.18 16.66
CA MET A 166 -33.01 6.13 15.82
C MET A 166 -31.49 5.97 15.95
N ALA A 167 -30.99 5.71 17.15
CA ALA A 167 -29.58 5.43 17.38
C ALA A 167 -29.14 4.14 16.65
N ILE A 168 -29.94 3.07 16.71
CA ILE A 168 -29.66 1.83 15.97
C ILE A 168 -29.62 2.08 14.46
N VAL A 169 -30.61 2.80 13.92
CA VAL A 169 -30.64 3.15 12.49
C VAL A 169 -29.42 3.98 12.10
N PHE A 170 -29.03 4.95 12.93
CA PHE A 170 -27.84 5.76 12.71
C PHE A 170 -26.55 4.93 12.70
N VAL A 171 -26.39 4.01 13.65
CA VAL A 171 -25.23 3.11 13.71
C VAL A 171 -25.20 2.18 12.49
N LEU A 172 -26.34 1.61 12.09
CA LEU A 172 -26.42 0.76 10.91
C LEU A 172 -26.09 1.54 9.63
N ALA A 173 -26.57 2.78 9.51
CA ALA A 173 -26.23 3.68 8.40
C ALA A 173 -24.71 3.92 8.33
N LEU A 174 -24.08 4.24 9.47
CA LEU A 174 -22.63 4.45 9.55
C LEU A 174 -21.86 3.18 9.17
N LEU A 175 -22.25 2.02 9.71
CA LEU A 175 -21.62 0.74 9.40
C LEU A 175 -21.75 0.39 7.91
N SER A 176 -22.88 0.70 7.27
CA SER A 176 -23.07 0.47 5.83
C SER A 176 -22.16 1.33 4.94
N MET A 177 -21.71 2.49 5.42
CA MET A 177 -20.78 3.35 4.68
C MET A 177 -19.35 2.82 4.69
N LEU A 178 -18.93 2.11 5.73
CA LEU A 178 -17.57 1.58 5.86
C LEU A 178 -17.11 0.73 4.66
N PRO A 179 -17.86 -0.30 4.20
CA PRO A 179 -17.44 -1.10 3.04
C PRO A 179 -17.41 -0.29 1.74
N LEU A 180 -18.32 0.68 1.58
CA LEU A 180 -18.34 1.57 0.41
C LEU A 180 -17.11 2.48 0.38
N ALA A 181 -16.78 3.09 1.53
CA ALA A 181 -15.60 3.93 1.71
C ALA A 181 -14.31 3.13 1.48
N TRP A 182 -14.21 1.93 2.05
CA TRP A 182 -13.04 1.06 1.88
C TRP A 182 -12.84 0.60 0.43
N LEU A 183 -13.91 0.18 -0.25
CA LEU A 183 -13.85 -0.25 -1.65
C LEU A 183 -13.40 0.91 -2.55
N PHE A 184 -13.86 2.13 -2.26
CA PHE A 184 -13.47 3.32 -3.00
C PHE A 184 -12.03 3.75 -2.71
N ALA A 185 -11.61 3.76 -1.44
CA ALA A 185 -10.23 4.01 -1.05
C ALA A 185 -9.27 3.05 -1.75
N ARG A 186 -9.59 1.74 -1.76
CA ARG A 186 -8.82 0.73 -2.51
C ARG A 186 -8.77 1.03 -4.01
N ARG A 187 -9.85 1.52 -4.61
CA ARG A 187 -9.88 1.86 -6.04
C ARG A 187 -9.08 3.11 -6.40
N LEU A 188 -8.98 4.10 -5.51
CA LEU A 188 -8.16 5.29 -5.72
C LEU A 188 -6.68 5.02 -5.48
N VAL A 189 -6.35 4.27 -4.43
CA VAL A 189 -4.98 4.06 -3.96
C VAL A 189 -4.22 3.02 -4.80
N LYS A 190 -4.89 1.91 -5.20
CA LYS A 190 -4.26 0.84 -6.00
C LYS A 190 -3.57 1.34 -7.29
N PRO A 191 -4.21 2.16 -8.16
CA PRO A 191 -3.55 2.64 -9.37
C PRO A 191 -2.41 3.62 -9.09
N ILE A 192 -2.46 4.38 -7.98
CA ILE A 192 -1.37 5.30 -7.60
C ILE A 192 -0.11 4.52 -7.21
N HIS A 193 -0.23 3.45 -6.41
CA HIS A 193 0.91 2.59 -6.09
C HIS A 193 1.48 1.91 -7.34
N ALA A 194 0.62 1.37 -8.20
CA ALA A 194 1.07 0.73 -9.44
C ALA A 194 1.81 1.71 -10.36
N PHE A 195 1.37 2.97 -10.43
CA PHE A 195 2.06 4.03 -11.15
C PHE A 195 3.40 4.38 -10.49
N ALA A 196 3.45 4.53 -9.16
CA ALA A 196 4.67 4.85 -8.43
C ALA A 196 5.75 3.78 -8.62
N GLU A 197 5.38 2.49 -8.51
CA GLU A 197 6.28 1.37 -8.78
C GLU A 197 6.76 1.35 -10.23
N ALA A 198 5.89 1.68 -11.19
CA ALA A 198 6.27 1.73 -12.60
C ALA A 198 7.22 2.89 -12.90
N ALA A 199 6.97 4.07 -12.33
CA ALA A 199 7.83 5.24 -12.49
C ALA A 199 9.20 5.01 -11.85
N ASP A 200 9.26 4.35 -10.68
CA ASP A 200 10.52 4.01 -10.01
C ASP A 200 11.36 3.02 -10.82
N ARG A 201 10.73 2.03 -11.49
CA ARG A 201 11.43 1.13 -12.43
C ARG A 201 12.07 1.89 -13.58
N VAL A 202 11.36 2.83 -14.20
CA VAL A 202 11.89 3.67 -15.29
C VAL A 202 13.08 4.53 -14.81
N GLY A 203 13.07 4.96 -13.55
CA GLY A 203 14.19 5.70 -12.97
C GLY A 203 15.46 4.87 -12.79
N ARG A 204 15.34 3.55 -12.62
CA ARG A 204 16.48 2.63 -12.47
C ARG A 204 16.95 2.05 -13.80
N ASP A 205 16.02 1.81 -14.71
CA ASP A 205 16.26 1.18 -15.99
C ASP A 205 15.48 1.91 -17.09
N ALA A 206 16.22 2.56 -17.99
CA ALA A 206 15.65 3.28 -19.12
C ALA A 206 15.01 2.35 -20.17
N ALA A 207 15.38 1.06 -20.18
CA ALA A 207 14.81 0.04 -21.05
C ALA A 207 13.58 -0.65 -20.42
N ALA A 208 13.18 -0.29 -19.20
CA ALA A 208 12.02 -0.86 -18.54
C ALA A 208 10.73 -0.69 -19.39
N PRO A 209 9.74 -1.59 -19.27
CA PRO A 209 8.48 -1.45 -19.99
C PRO A 209 7.79 -0.11 -19.69
N MET A 210 7.23 0.51 -20.73
CA MET A 210 6.52 1.78 -20.61
C MET A 210 5.42 1.73 -19.53
N VAL A 211 5.23 2.84 -18.83
CA VAL A 211 4.19 2.97 -17.81
C VAL A 211 2.82 2.87 -18.48
N ARG A 212 1.99 1.93 -18.03
CA ARG A 212 0.64 1.72 -18.56
C ARG A 212 -0.20 2.97 -18.36
N GLU A 213 -0.83 3.46 -19.41
CA GLU A 213 -1.76 4.60 -19.38
C GLU A 213 -3.16 4.21 -18.87
N ASP A 214 -3.20 3.52 -17.74
CA ASP A 214 -4.43 3.04 -17.10
C ASP A 214 -4.84 3.95 -15.92
N GLY A 215 -6.13 3.92 -15.56
CA GLY A 215 -6.65 4.62 -14.39
C GLY A 215 -7.22 6.02 -14.66
N PRO A 216 -7.34 6.86 -13.60
CA PRO A 216 -7.94 8.19 -13.68
C PRO A 216 -7.24 9.11 -14.69
N ALA A 217 -7.97 10.10 -15.21
CA ALA A 217 -7.48 10.99 -16.26
C ALA A 217 -6.14 11.67 -15.91
N GLU A 218 -5.98 12.10 -14.66
CA GLU A 218 -4.78 12.73 -14.13
C GLU A 218 -3.58 11.78 -14.15
N LEU A 219 -3.80 10.52 -13.76
CA LEU A 219 -2.75 9.50 -13.77
C LEU A 219 -2.31 9.14 -15.18
N ARG A 220 -3.23 9.14 -16.14
CA ARG A 220 -2.91 8.91 -17.56
C ARG A 220 -2.06 10.04 -18.15
N VAL A 221 -2.32 11.29 -17.75
CA VAL A 221 -1.49 12.44 -18.15
C VAL A 221 -0.08 12.29 -17.58
N ALA A 222 0.04 11.92 -16.30
CA ALA A 222 1.33 11.65 -15.67
C ALA A 222 2.07 10.48 -16.35
N ALA A 223 1.38 9.37 -16.65
CA ALA A 223 1.95 8.23 -17.38
C ALA A 223 2.48 8.63 -18.76
N ARG A 224 1.73 9.44 -19.53
CA ARG A 224 2.22 9.98 -20.81
C ARG A 224 3.46 10.84 -20.65
N ALA A 225 3.52 11.68 -19.62
CA ALA A 225 4.68 12.53 -19.37
C ALA A 225 5.92 11.70 -19.03
N VAL A 226 5.78 10.66 -18.20
CA VAL A 226 6.86 9.72 -17.87
C VAL A 226 7.31 8.94 -19.11
N ASN A 227 6.38 8.40 -19.90
CA ASN A 227 6.72 7.67 -21.14
C ASN A 227 7.43 8.59 -22.15
N ALA A 228 7.00 9.84 -22.29
CA ALA A 228 7.68 10.81 -23.15
C ALA A 228 9.08 11.16 -22.64
N MET A 229 9.28 11.24 -21.32
CA MET A 229 10.61 11.42 -20.73
C MET A 229 11.51 10.22 -20.98
N GLN A 230 11.00 9.00 -20.77
CA GLN A 230 11.73 7.76 -21.05
C GLN A 230 12.16 7.70 -22.51
N GLY A 231 11.26 7.99 -23.45
CA GLY A 231 11.59 8.05 -24.89
C GLY A 231 12.69 9.05 -25.22
N ARG A 232 12.67 10.24 -24.61
CA ARG A 232 13.75 11.24 -24.79
C ARG A 232 15.09 10.76 -24.24
N ILE A 233 15.10 10.12 -23.08
CA ILE A 233 16.34 9.56 -22.48
C ILE A 233 16.90 8.46 -23.39
N ALA A 234 16.05 7.53 -23.84
CA ALA A 234 16.46 6.46 -24.73
C ALA A 234 17.02 7.00 -26.07
N GLU A 235 16.40 8.04 -26.63
CA GLU A 235 16.93 8.70 -27.83
C GLU A 235 18.30 9.34 -27.58
N GLN A 236 18.45 10.08 -26.48
CA GLN A 236 19.74 10.70 -26.13
C GLN A 236 20.86 9.68 -25.90
N MET A 237 20.54 8.50 -25.36
CA MET A 237 21.51 7.41 -25.21
C MET A 237 21.89 6.83 -26.57
N ARG A 238 20.92 6.56 -27.45
CA ARG A 238 21.18 6.09 -28.83
C ARG A 238 22.00 7.08 -29.65
N GLU A 239 21.71 8.37 -29.54
CA GLU A 239 22.50 9.42 -30.21
C GLU A 239 23.96 9.44 -29.72
N ARG A 240 24.17 9.32 -28.41
CA ARG A 240 25.53 9.24 -27.82
C ARG A 240 26.28 7.98 -28.27
N GLU A 241 25.61 6.83 -28.28
CA GLU A 241 26.19 5.57 -28.77
C GLU A 241 26.57 5.67 -30.24
N ALA A 242 25.70 6.23 -31.08
CA ALA A 242 25.94 6.43 -32.51
C ALA A 242 27.12 7.39 -32.73
N MET A 243 27.20 8.48 -31.97
CA MET A 243 28.31 9.43 -32.04
C MET A 243 29.64 8.76 -31.68
N VAL A 244 29.71 8.00 -30.59
CA VAL A 244 30.94 7.28 -30.19
C VAL A 244 31.31 6.22 -31.22
N ALA A 245 30.33 5.53 -31.80
CA ALA A 245 30.56 4.56 -32.88
C ALA A 245 31.15 5.20 -34.14
N ALA A 246 30.64 6.37 -34.55
CA ALA A 246 31.17 7.12 -35.68
C ALA A 246 32.61 7.58 -35.43
N ILE A 247 32.90 8.16 -34.25
CA ILE A 247 34.26 8.57 -33.86
C ILE A 247 35.21 7.37 -33.88
N ALA A 248 34.80 6.23 -33.32
CA ALA A 248 35.60 5.01 -33.31
C ALA A 248 35.94 4.51 -34.73
N HIS A 249 34.96 4.54 -35.64
CA HIS A 249 35.17 4.18 -37.04
C HIS A 249 36.16 5.14 -37.73
N ASP A 250 35.99 6.44 -37.52
CA ASP A 250 36.84 7.47 -38.12
C ASP A 250 38.27 7.46 -37.57
N LEU A 251 38.50 6.96 -36.35
CA LEU A 251 39.83 6.74 -35.78
C LEU A 251 40.50 5.46 -36.29
N ARG A 252 39.73 4.39 -36.59
CA ARG A 252 40.29 3.13 -37.10
C ARG A 252 40.93 3.29 -38.48
N THR A 253 40.34 4.12 -39.34
CA THR A 253 40.83 4.37 -40.71
C THR A 253 42.24 4.99 -40.76
N PRO A 254 42.55 6.11 -40.07
CA PRO A 254 43.91 6.67 -40.04
C PRO A 254 44.88 5.74 -39.31
N LEU A 255 44.47 5.02 -38.27
CA LEU A 255 45.32 4.03 -37.60
C LEU A 255 45.76 2.91 -38.55
N SER A 256 44.84 2.35 -39.33
CA SER A 256 45.18 1.35 -40.36
C SER A 256 46.10 1.91 -41.44
N ARG A 257 45.92 3.19 -41.82
CA ARG A 257 46.82 3.85 -42.78
C ARG A 257 48.22 4.07 -42.21
N ILE A 258 48.33 4.43 -40.93
CA ILE A 258 49.63 4.54 -40.25
C ILE A 258 50.28 3.16 -40.16
N ALA A 259 49.52 2.13 -39.79
CA ALA A 259 50.01 0.74 -39.72
C ALA A 259 50.62 0.30 -41.06
N PHE A 260 49.93 0.56 -42.17
CA PHE A 260 50.44 0.26 -43.50
C PHE A 260 51.70 1.06 -43.86
N ARG A 261 51.76 2.35 -43.51
CA ARG A 261 52.93 3.20 -43.80
C ARG A 261 54.20 2.76 -43.05
N ILE A 262 54.06 2.17 -41.87
CA ILE A 262 55.22 1.71 -41.09
C ILE A 262 55.72 0.32 -41.54
N GLU A 263 54.99 -0.41 -42.38
CA GLU A 263 55.46 -1.68 -42.95
C GLU A 263 56.72 -1.51 -43.80
N ALA A 264 57.04 -0.31 -44.26
CA ALA A 264 58.28 -0.01 -44.98
C ALA A 264 59.40 0.56 -44.07
N ALA A 265 59.14 0.77 -42.78
CA ALA A 265 60.14 1.28 -41.83
C ALA A 265 61.06 0.15 -41.32
N ASP A 266 62.22 0.54 -40.77
CA ASP A 266 63.14 -0.38 -40.09
C ASP A 266 62.46 -1.08 -38.91
N GLU A 267 62.81 -2.35 -38.68
CA GLU A 267 62.17 -3.21 -37.66
C GLU A 267 62.19 -2.59 -36.26
N ALA A 268 63.31 -1.94 -35.89
CA ALA A 268 63.48 -1.26 -34.59
C ALA A 268 62.48 -0.10 -34.37
N LEU A 269 61.93 0.48 -35.43
CA LEU A 269 60.92 1.54 -35.38
C LEU A 269 59.51 0.99 -35.66
N ARG A 270 59.39 -0.02 -36.54
CA ARG A 270 58.13 -0.65 -36.89
C ARG A 270 57.48 -1.30 -35.67
N GLU A 271 58.22 -2.17 -34.99
CA GLU A 271 57.68 -2.98 -33.89
C GLU A 271 57.05 -2.13 -32.77
N PRO A 272 57.71 -1.10 -32.20
CA PRO A 272 57.10 -0.27 -31.15
C PRO A 272 55.90 0.55 -31.65
N ILE A 273 55.93 1.06 -32.90
CA ILE A 273 54.80 1.83 -33.45
C ILE A 273 53.61 0.92 -33.73
N GLN A 274 53.85 -0.30 -34.23
CA GLN A 274 52.80 -1.29 -34.48
C GLN A 274 52.12 -1.70 -33.18
N ARG A 275 52.89 -1.91 -32.10
CA ARG A 275 52.33 -2.14 -30.75
C ARG A 275 51.48 -0.97 -30.27
N ASP A 276 51.94 0.27 -30.42
CA ASP A 276 51.15 1.46 -30.04
C ASP A 276 49.83 1.55 -30.85
N ILE A 277 49.84 1.20 -32.15
CA ILE A 277 48.63 1.18 -32.99
C ILE A 277 47.65 0.10 -32.55
N GLU A 278 48.12 -1.13 -32.32
CA GLU A 278 47.26 -2.21 -31.84
C GLU A 278 46.69 -1.89 -30.46
N GLN A 279 47.48 -1.26 -29.58
CA GLN A 279 46.98 -0.75 -28.32
C GLN A 279 45.86 0.28 -28.54
N MET A 280 46.04 1.28 -29.41
CA MET A 280 44.99 2.27 -29.70
C MET A 280 43.73 1.62 -30.28
N LYS A 281 43.84 0.63 -31.18
CA LYS A 281 42.70 -0.12 -31.71
C LYS A 281 41.96 -0.89 -30.62
N ALA A 282 42.70 -1.53 -29.70
CA ALA A 282 42.13 -2.20 -28.54
C ALA A 282 41.38 -1.19 -27.65
N MET A 283 41.99 -0.03 -27.36
CA MET A 283 41.36 1.02 -26.54
C MET A 283 40.03 1.51 -27.13
N ILE A 284 40.00 1.77 -28.44
CA ILE A 284 38.80 2.18 -29.17
C ILE A 284 37.72 1.10 -29.07
N THR A 285 38.09 -0.16 -29.27
CA THR A 285 37.17 -1.29 -29.22
C THR A 285 36.58 -1.46 -27.82
N THR A 286 37.41 -1.43 -26.77
CA THR A 286 36.94 -1.52 -25.38
C THR A 286 36.02 -0.36 -25.01
N THR A 287 36.35 0.87 -25.43
CA THR A 287 35.54 2.07 -25.16
C THR A 287 34.18 2.00 -25.86
N LEU A 288 34.17 1.63 -27.14
CA LEU A 288 32.94 1.47 -27.90
C LEU A 288 32.03 0.40 -27.27
N SER A 289 32.62 -0.71 -26.87
CA SER A 289 31.90 -1.80 -26.24
C SER A 289 31.51 -1.51 -24.77
N PHE A 290 32.06 -0.47 -24.14
CA PHE A 290 31.57 0.06 -22.85
C PHE A 290 30.37 0.99 -23.08
N VAL A 291 30.46 1.91 -24.04
CA VAL A 291 29.40 2.87 -24.36
C VAL A 291 28.14 2.20 -24.87
N ARG A 292 28.27 1.14 -25.68
CA ARG A 292 27.12 0.34 -26.15
C ARG A 292 26.42 -0.47 -25.07
N GLY A 293 27.04 -0.65 -23.89
CA GLY A 293 26.51 -1.48 -22.81
C GLY A 293 26.20 -2.93 -23.22
N SER A 294 25.43 -3.61 -22.37
CA SER A 294 24.74 -4.85 -22.70
C SER A 294 23.54 -4.50 -23.58
N SER A 295 23.36 -5.17 -24.72
CA SER A 295 22.24 -4.84 -25.63
C SER A 295 20.91 -5.18 -24.94
N PRO A 296 19.96 -4.24 -24.79
CA PRO A 296 18.67 -4.51 -24.15
C PRO A 296 17.87 -5.61 -24.86
N ASP A 297 18.11 -5.79 -26.17
CA ASP A 297 17.49 -6.80 -27.02
C ASP A 297 18.26 -8.14 -27.03
N ALA A 298 19.36 -8.28 -26.27
CA ALA A 298 20.08 -9.54 -26.20
C ALA A 298 19.18 -10.63 -25.58
N PRO A 299 19.07 -11.81 -26.21
CA PRO A 299 18.23 -12.88 -25.69
C PRO A 299 18.73 -13.33 -24.32
N GLN A 300 17.85 -13.22 -23.32
CA GLN A 300 18.07 -13.75 -21.98
C GLN A 300 17.83 -15.27 -22.02
N GLU A 301 18.90 -16.03 -22.18
CA GLU A 301 18.87 -17.49 -22.29
C GLU A 301 19.44 -18.18 -21.03
N PRO A 302 19.10 -19.45 -20.78
CA PRO A 302 19.79 -20.24 -19.77
C PRO A 302 21.26 -20.47 -20.20
N VAL A 303 22.20 -19.91 -19.44
CA VAL A 303 23.65 -20.02 -19.68
C VAL A 303 24.27 -20.90 -18.60
N ASP A 304 24.89 -22.01 -19.00
CA ASP A 304 25.74 -22.81 -18.10
C ASP A 304 27.08 -22.09 -17.85
N ILE A 305 27.27 -21.59 -16.63
CA ILE A 305 28.48 -20.90 -16.20
C ILE A 305 29.67 -21.87 -16.11
N THR A 306 29.41 -23.14 -15.80
CA THR A 306 30.43 -24.18 -15.69
C THR A 306 31.13 -24.35 -17.04
N GLY A 307 30.35 -24.65 -18.09
CA GLY A 307 30.87 -24.79 -19.45
C GLY A 307 31.46 -23.50 -20.01
N LEU A 308 30.93 -22.32 -19.66
CA LEU A 308 31.48 -21.04 -20.08
C LEU A 308 32.88 -20.79 -19.50
N ILE A 309 33.10 -21.09 -18.21
CA ILE A 309 34.43 -20.95 -17.60
C ILE A 309 35.39 -22.01 -18.19
N GLU A 310 34.93 -23.24 -18.41
CA GLU A 310 35.75 -24.28 -19.06
C GLU A 310 36.23 -23.85 -20.45
N GLU A 311 35.34 -23.25 -21.26
CA GLU A 311 35.70 -22.69 -22.57
C GLU A 311 36.75 -21.58 -22.45
N ILE A 312 36.60 -20.65 -21.51
CA ILE A 312 37.55 -19.56 -21.29
C ILE A 312 38.92 -20.11 -20.85
N VAL A 313 38.96 -21.02 -19.88
CA VAL A 313 40.21 -21.63 -19.41
C VAL A 313 40.91 -22.36 -20.57
N ALA A 314 40.17 -23.14 -21.36
CA ALA A 314 40.74 -23.87 -22.50
C ALA A 314 41.29 -22.91 -23.58
N ASN A 315 40.57 -21.84 -23.91
CA ASN A 315 41.00 -20.85 -24.89
C ASN A 315 42.28 -20.11 -24.44
N GLU A 316 42.36 -19.73 -23.17
CA GLU A 316 43.52 -19.03 -22.60
C GLU A 316 44.76 -19.94 -22.54
N GLN A 317 44.57 -21.21 -22.17
CA GLN A 317 45.66 -22.20 -22.17
C GLN A 317 46.16 -22.51 -23.60
N HIS A 318 45.28 -22.45 -24.60
CA HIS A 318 45.66 -22.67 -26.00
C HIS A 318 46.61 -21.59 -26.54
N VAL A 319 46.60 -20.39 -25.95
CA VAL A 319 47.52 -19.28 -26.27
C VAL A 319 48.63 -19.11 -25.23
N ASP A 320 48.94 -20.17 -24.47
CA ASP A 320 49.98 -20.24 -23.43
C ASP A 320 49.82 -19.18 -22.31
N ARG A 321 48.59 -18.72 -22.04
CA ARG A 321 48.32 -17.81 -20.91
C ARG A 321 48.07 -18.61 -19.62
N PRO A 322 48.63 -18.18 -18.48
CA PRO A 322 48.60 -18.92 -17.22
C PRO A 322 47.25 -18.79 -16.49
N VAL A 323 46.24 -19.49 -17.01
CA VAL A 323 44.88 -19.58 -16.46
C VAL A 323 44.59 -21.00 -16.02
N SER A 324 44.01 -21.18 -14.83
CA SER A 324 43.68 -22.51 -14.30
C SER A 324 42.36 -22.51 -13.53
N TRP A 325 41.67 -23.65 -13.56
CA TRP A 325 40.54 -23.91 -12.67
C TRP A 325 41.05 -24.25 -11.27
N GLN A 326 40.47 -23.65 -10.23
CA GLN A 326 40.81 -23.88 -8.83
C GLN A 326 39.60 -24.42 -8.06
N GLY A 327 39.79 -25.54 -7.37
CA GLY A 327 38.76 -26.19 -6.55
C GLY A 327 38.09 -27.38 -7.25
N GLU A 328 37.14 -28.00 -6.55
CA GLU A 328 36.31 -29.07 -7.10
C GLU A 328 35.26 -28.49 -8.05
N ARG A 329 35.02 -29.18 -9.17
CA ARG A 329 33.92 -28.84 -10.07
C ARG A 329 32.59 -28.99 -9.32
N PRO A 330 31.65 -28.04 -9.42
CA PRO A 330 30.30 -28.21 -8.89
C PRO A 330 29.68 -29.52 -9.39
N SER A 331 29.02 -30.25 -8.48
CA SER A 331 28.38 -31.54 -8.81
C SER A 331 27.19 -31.41 -9.75
N LYS A 332 26.66 -30.19 -9.92
CA LYS A 332 25.59 -29.83 -10.85
C LYS A 332 26.01 -28.57 -11.60
N ASP A 333 25.75 -28.56 -12.91
CA ASP A 333 25.99 -27.38 -13.74
C ASP A 333 25.16 -26.19 -13.23
N LEU A 334 25.84 -25.05 -13.07
CA LEU A 334 25.23 -23.83 -12.55
C LEU A 334 24.72 -22.96 -13.70
N THR A 335 23.41 -22.97 -13.90
CA THR A 335 22.74 -22.18 -14.94
C THR A 335 22.29 -20.82 -14.40
N VAL A 336 22.62 -19.75 -15.11
CA VAL A 336 22.08 -18.39 -14.89
C VAL A 336 21.21 -17.99 -16.07
N ARG A 337 20.30 -17.03 -15.90
CA ARG A 337 19.63 -16.38 -17.05
C ARG A 337 20.41 -15.14 -17.47
N GLY A 338 20.81 -15.07 -18.73
CA GLY A 338 21.64 -13.96 -19.19
C GLY A 338 21.99 -13.98 -20.67
N ASP A 339 22.76 -12.97 -21.07
CA ASP A 339 23.45 -12.91 -22.35
C ASP A 339 24.81 -13.62 -22.20
N ARG A 340 24.96 -14.78 -22.86
CA ARG A 340 26.18 -15.59 -22.85
C ARG A 340 27.42 -14.79 -23.24
N ILE A 341 27.31 -13.89 -24.22
CA ILE A 341 28.44 -13.10 -24.73
C ILE A 341 28.85 -12.06 -23.69
N ALA A 342 27.88 -11.39 -23.07
CA ALA A 342 28.15 -10.43 -22.00
C ALA A 342 28.81 -11.12 -20.79
N LEU A 343 28.25 -12.24 -20.32
CA LEU A 343 28.80 -13.01 -19.20
C LEU A 343 30.23 -13.50 -19.48
N GLY A 344 30.49 -14.02 -20.69
CA GLY A 344 31.84 -14.43 -21.10
C GLY A 344 32.82 -13.25 -21.06
N ARG A 345 32.39 -12.09 -21.55
CA ARG A 345 33.20 -10.86 -21.53
C ARG A 345 33.47 -10.35 -20.11
N MET A 346 32.51 -10.47 -19.20
CA MET A 346 32.69 -10.14 -17.79
C MET A 346 33.82 -10.97 -17.19
N ILE A 347 33.76 -12.29 -17.35
CA ILE A 347 34.78 -13.21 -16.84
C ILE A 347 36.14 -12.92 -17.48
N GLN A 348 36.17 -12.74 -18.81
CA GLN A 348 37.39 -12.41 -19.55
C GLN A 348 38.06 -11.13 -19.04
N ASN A 349 37.30 -10.06 -18.77
CA ASN A 349 37.86 -8.82 -18.23
C ASN A 349 38.50 -9.02 -16.85
N LEU A 350 37.94 -9.90 -16.01
CA LEU A 350 38.51 -10.22 -14.70
C LEU A 350 39.78 -11.07 -14.84
N VAL A 351 39.78 -12.04 -15.75
CA VAL A 351 40.95 -12.88 -16.09
C VAL A 351 42.09 -12.04 -16.64
N ASP A 352 41.80 -11.12 -17.57
CA ASP A 352 42.80 -10.22 -18.15
C ASP A 352 43.41 -9.31 -17.09
N ASN A 353 42.61 -8.79 -16.15
CA ASN A 353 43.12 -8.04 -15.00
C ASN A 353 44.01 -8.91 -14.11
N ALA A 354 43.58 -10.13 -13.77
CA ALA A 354 44.35 -11.04 -12.92
C ALA A 354 45.73 -11.38 -13.53
N ILE A 355 45.78 -11.61 -14.85
CA ILE A 355 47.03 -11.86 -15.56
C ILE A 355 47.90 -10.59 -15.61
N ALA A 356 47.31 -9.44 -15.93
CA ALA A 356 48.07 -8.19 -16.07
C ALA A 356 48.73 -7.73 -14.76
N TYR A 357 48.08 -7.93 -13.61
CA TYR A 357 48.58 -7.45 -12.31
C TYR A 357 49.17 -8.53 -11.41
N GLY A 358 48.80 -9.80 -11.61
CA GLY A 358 49.24 -10.92 -10.77
C GLY A 358 49.83 -12.10 -11.52
N SER A 359 50.15 -11.93 -12.81
CA SER A 359 50.84 -12.89 -13.69
C SER A 359 50.12 -14.21 -13.96
N GLN A 360 49.05 -14.53 -13.24
CA GLN A 360 48.24 -15.74 -13.41
C GLN A 360 46.81 -15.48 -12.94
N ALA A 361 45.86 -16.24 -13.49
CA ALA A 361 44.48 -16.22 -13.05
C ALA A 361 44.02 -17.62 -12.61
N ASN A 362 43.47 -17.70 -11.40
CA ASN A 362 42.85 -18.91 -10.89
C ASN A 362 41.34 -18.69 -10.81
N ILE A 363 40.54 -19.50 -11.49
CA ILE A 363 39.08 -19.36 -11.53
C ILE A 363 38.45 -20.47 -10.69
N GLY A 364 37.63 -20.11 -9.70
CA GLY A 364 36.79 -21.01 -8.93
C GLY A 364 35.31 -20.75 -9.20
N LEU A 365 34.50 -21.79 -9.05
CA LEU A 365 33.04 -21.71 -9.17
C LEU A 365 32.41 -22.53 -8.05
N GLU A 366 31.53 -21.90 -7.27
CA GLU A 366 30.83 -22.53 -6.16
C GLU A 366 29.33 -22.22 -6.21
N ASN A 367 28.52 -23.14 -5.70
CA ASN A 367 27.10 -22.90 -5.47
C ASN A 367 26.89 -22.23 -4.10
N GLY A 368 26.44 -20.98 -4.10
CA GLY A 368 26.13 -20.19 -2.90
C GLY A 368 24.70 -20.36 -2.37
N GLY A 369 23.96 -21.37 -2.83
CA GLY A 369 22.54 -21.58 -2.52
C GLY A 369 21.67 -21.18 -3.70
N ASP A 370 21.20 -19.93 -3.70
CA ASP A 370 20.38 -19.34 -4.78
C ASP A 370 21.22 -18.56 -5.81
N GLU A 371 22.55 -18.55 -5.64
CA GLU A 371 23.49 -17.78 -6.46
C GLU A 371 24.70 -18.63 -6.88
N ALA A 372 25.20 -18.39 -8.10
CA ALA A 372 26.52 -18.84 -8.54
C ALA A 372 27.57 -17.85 -8.04
N ARG A 373 28.60 -18.35 -7.36
CA ARG A 373 29.76 -17.57 -6.92
C ARG A 373 30.95 -17.91 -7.80
N ILE A 374 31.38 -16.95 -8.61
CA ILE A 374 32.58 -17.07 -9.46
C ILE A 374 33.71 -16.30 -8.80
N THR A 375 34.84 -16.96 -8.58
CA THR A 375 36.02 -16.38 -7.93
C THR A 375 37.16 -16.32 -8.92
N ILE A 376 37.75 -15.15 -9.16
CA ILE A 376 38.95 -14.98 -9.98
C ILE A 376 40.06 -14.43 -9.09
N ALA A 377 41.08 -15.24 -8.85
CA ALA A 377 42.14 -14.93 -7.91
C ALA A 377 43.52 -14.82 -8.60
N ASP A 378 44.27 -13.77 -8.25
CA ASP A 378 45.60 -13.49 -8.77
C ASP A 378 46.68 -13.57 -7.66
N ARG A 379 47.95 -13.30 -8.02
CA ARG A 379 49.09 -13.19 -7.09
C ARG A 379 49.77 -11.81 -7.12
N GLY A 380 49.01 -10.78 -7.49
CA GLY A 380 49.50 -9.41 -7.59
C GLY A 380 49.75 -8.74 -6.24
N PRO A 381 50.13 -7.45 -6.24
CA PRO A 381 50.38 -6.70 -5.01
C PRO A 381 49.11 -6.39 -4.18
N GLY A 382 47.93 -6.70 -4.71
CA GLY A 382 46.64 -6.37 -4.09
C GLY A 382 46.29 -4.88 -4.15
N LEU A 383 45.16 -4.54 -3.52
CA LEU A 383 44.61 -3.18 -3.44
C LEU A 383 44.29 -2.82 -1.98
N PRO A 384 44.63 -1.60 -1.53
CA PRO A 384 44.13 -1.06 -0.26
C PRO A 384 42.60 -1.00 -0.26
N ALA A 385 41.97 -1.28 0.88
CA ALA A 385 40.51 -1.33 0.99
C ALA A 385 39.83 -0.01 0.55
N GLU A 386 40.46 1.13 0.80
CA GLU A 386 39.95 2.46 0.39
C GLU A 386 39.97 2.70 -1.13
N GLU A 387 40.81 1.98 -1.88
CA GLU A 387 40.93 2.14 -3.35
C GLU A 387 40.00 1.18 -4.11
N VAL A 388 39.49 0.13 -3.46
CA VAL A 388 38.70 -0.94 -4.10
C VAL A 388 37.49 -0.38 -4.85
N GLU A 389 36.69 0.46 -4.20
CA GLU A 389 35.47 0.97 -4.81
C GLU A 389 35.77 1.94 -5.97
N ALA A 390 36.83 2.74 -5.83
CA ALA A 390 37.27 3.67 -6.87
C ALA A 390 37.74 2.93 -8.13
N MET A 391 38.29 1.72 -7.99
CA MET A 391 38.76 0.96 -9.14
C MET A 391 37.65 0.54 -10.11
N PHE A 392 36.41 0.42 -9.63
CA PHE A 392 35.25 0.16 -10.49
C PHE A 392 34.82 1.38 -11.31
N ALA A 393 35.35 2.58 -11.04
CA ALA A 393 35.01 3.76 -11.82
C ALA A 393 35.70 3.74 -13.20
N PRO A 394 34.98 4.09 -14.30
CA PRO A 394 35.54 4.09 -15.64
C PRO A 394 36.82 4.92 -15.76
N PHE A 395 37.80 4.43 -16.53
CA PHE A 395 39.10 5.08 -16.78
C PHE A 395 40.02 5.19 -15.56
N THR A 396 39.71 4.50 -14.46
CA THR A 396 40.52 4.53 -13.24
C THR A 396 41.64 3.48 -13.29
N ARG A 397 42.85 3.87 -12.86
CA ARG A 397 44.04 3.00 -12.78
C ARG A 397 44.88 3.37 -11.55
N LYS A 398 45.53 2.37 -10.94
CA LYS A 398 46.43 2.54 -9.78
C LYS A 398 47.73 3.27 -10.15
N GLU A 399 48.36 2.91 -11.27
CA GLU A 399 49.54 3.62 -11.77
C GLU A 399 49.14 4.79 -12.68
N ARG A 400 49.52 6.02 -12.30
CA ARG A 400 49.44 7.21 -13.17
C ARG A 400 50.44 7.19 -14.34
N SER A 401 51.41 6.27 -14.30
CA SER A 401 52.45 6.15 -15.32
C SER A 401 51.99 5.24 -16.45
N ARG A 402 52.19 5.70 -17.70
CA ARG A 402 52.06 4.91 -18.94
C ARG A 402 53.13 3.81 -18.98
N ASN A 403 53.12 2.87 -18.04
CA ASN A 403 53.93 1.68 -18.20
C ASN A 403 53.29 0.86 -19.31
N ARG A 404 54.00 0.75 -20.43
CA ARG A 404 53.54 0.12 -21.68
C ARG A 404 53.17 -1.36 -21.51
N GLU A 405 53.60 -2.00 -20.42
CA GLU A 405 53.44 -3.44 -20.18
C GLU A 405 52.02 -3.86 -19.73
N THR A 406 51.27 -3.02 -19.00
CA THR A 406 49.93 -3.40 -18.48
C THR A 406 48.75 -2.94 -19.36
N GLY A 407 49.02 -2.26 -20.47
CA GLY A 407 48.19 -2.23 -21.69
C GLY A 407 46.75 -1.66 -21.69
N GLY A 408 46.06 -1.49 -20.55
CA GLY A 408 44.60 -1.26 -20.52
C GLY A 408 44.09 0.19 -20.40
N VAL A 409 42.83 0.43 -20.83
CA VAL A 409 42.11 1.73 -20.72
C VAL A 409 41.57 2.01 -19.31
N GLY A 410 41.59 1.03 -18.40
CA GLY A 410 40.92 1.15 -17.10
C GLY A 410 39.40 0.99 -17.17
N LEU A 411 38.90 0.30 -18.20
CA LEU A 411 37.46 0.02 -18.38
C LEU A 411 37.06 -1.40 -18.01
N GLY A 412 37.99 -2.36 -17.98
CA GLY A 412 37.66 -3.78 -17.84
C GLY A 412 36.84 -4.10 -16.59
N LEU A 413 37.25 -3.56 -15.44
CA LEU A 413 36.56 -3.79 -14.17
C LEU A 413 35.18 -3.08 -14.11
N ALA A 414 35.08 -1.87 -14.69
CA ALA A 414 33.81 -1.15 -14.82
C ALA A 414 32.82 -1.91 -15.74
N ILE A 415 33.31 -2.45 -16.85
CA ILE A 415 32.52 -3.29 -17.77
C ILE A 415 32.05 -4.55 -17.05
N ALA A 416 32.95 -5.25 -16.35
CA ALA A 416 32.60 -6.46 -15.61
C ALA A 416 31.48 -6.18 -14.59
N ARG A 417 31.60 -5.11 -13.80
CA ARG A 417 30.57 -4.76 -12.79
C ARG A 417 29.25 -4.34 -13.40
N ALA A 418 29.27 -3.60 -14.51
CA ALA A 418 28.06 -3.25 -15.24
C ALA A 418 27.34 -4.52 -15.71
N ILE A 419 28.06 -5.46 -16.32
CA ILE A 419 27.49 -6.73 -16.78
C ILE A 419 26.94 -7.55 -15.61
N ALA A 420 27.66 -7.67 -14.50
CA ALA A 420 27.16 -8.39 -13.32
C ALA A 420 25.82 -7.80 -12.82
N ARG A 421 25.73 -6.46 -12.72
CA ARG A 421 24.51 -5.75 -12.29
C ARG A 421 23.36 -5.88 -13.27
N ASP A 422 23.62 -5.82 -14.57
CA ASP A 422 22.62 -6.06 -15.62
C ASP A 422 22.02 -7.48 -15.50
N HIS A 423 22.76 -8.42 -14.92
CA HIS A 423 22.34 -9.79 -14.66
C HIS A 423 21.82 -10.01 -13.22
N GLY A 424 21.56 -8.94 -12.47
CA GLY A 424 21.04 -8.99 -11.10
C GLY A 424 22.06 -9.41 -10.04
N GLY A 425 23.34 -9.43 -10.40
CA GLY A 425 24.46 -9.78 -9.54
C GLY A 425 25.30 -8.58 -9.09
N GLU A 426 26.45 -8.86 -8.48
CA GLU A 426 27.42 -7.84 -8.05
C GLU A 426 28.85 -8.39 -8.13
N ILE A 427 29.83 -7.50 -8.16
CA ILE A 427 31.26 -7.85 -8.08
C ILE A 427 31.86 -7.23 -6.82
N ALA A 428 32.50 -8.06 -6.02
CA ALA A 428 33.32 -7.64 -4.90
C ALA A 428 34.80 -7.92 -5.18
N LEU A 429 35.65 -7.11 -4.58
CA LEU A 429 37.10 -7.17 -4.72
C LEU A 429 37.70 -7.22 -3.32
N GLY A 430 38.57 -8.20 -3.06
CA GLY A 430 39.10 -8.45 -1.72
C GLY A 430 40.54 -8.98 -1.72
N PRO A 431 41.22 -8.93 -0.57
CA PRO A 431 42.53 -9.54 -0.41
C PRO A 431 42.43 -11.07 -0.44
N ARG A 432 43.38 -11.73 -1.10
CA ARG A 432 43.46 -13.19 -1.14
C ARG A 432 44.32 -13.73 0.01
N VAL A 433 43.90 -14.84 0.61
CA VAL A 433 44.73 -15.58 1.58
C VAL A 433 45.98 -16.12 0.88
N GLY A 434 47.16 -15.76 1.39
CA GLY A 434 48.44 -16.09 0.76
C GLY A 434 49.00 -15.03 -0.20
N GLY A 435 48.36 -13.85 -0.27
CA GLY A 435 48.78 -12.73 -1.11
C GLY A 435 48.06 -12.70 -2.46
N GLY A 436 47.98 -11.52 -3.07
CA GLY A 436 47.17 -11.28 -4.28
C GLY A 436 45.79 -10.69 -3.98
N MET A 437 44.99 -10.65 -5.04
CA MET A 437 43.62 -10.16 -5.01
C MET A 437 42.64 -11.24 -5.46
N GLU A 438 41.41 -11.13 -4.99
CA GLU A 438 40.30 -11.98 -5.38
C GLU A 438 39.12 -11.10 -5.83
N ALA A 439 38.64 -11.35 -7.05
CA ALA A 439 37.39 -10.82 -7.56
C ALA A 439 36.29 -11.88 -7.42
N VAL A 440 35.25 -11.56 -6.67
CA VAL A 440 34.11 -12.44 -6.41
C VAL A 440 32.89 -11.88 -7.12
N VAL A 441 32.37 -12.62 -8.08
CA VAL A 441 31.12 -12.33 -8.78
C VAL A 441 30.03 -13.19 -8.19
N THR A 442 28.90 -12.59 -7.82
CA THR A 442 27.68 -13.32 -7.46
C THR A 442 26.61 -13.10 -8.51
N LEU A 443 26.01 -14.17 -9.01
CA LEU A 443 24.91 -14.13 -9.99
C LEU A 443 23.73 -14.98 -9.51
N PRO A 444 22.48 -14.51 -9.62
CA PRO A 444 21.32 -15.32 -9.28
C PRO A 444 21.20 -16.53 -10.21
N LEU A 445 21.04 -17.72 -9.62
CA LEU A 445 20.79 -18.94 -10.39
C LEU A 445 19.42 -18.87 -11.06
N ALA A 446 19.31 -19.42 -12.26
CA ALA A 446 18.02 -19.62 -12.91
C ALA A 446 17.20 -20.57 -12.02
N THR A 447 16.09 -20.06 -11.46
CA THR A 447 15.15 -20.91 -10.73
C THR A 447 14.65 -21.99 -11.68
N GLY A 448 14.94 -23.25 -11.35
CA GLY A 448 14.54 -24.42 -12.14
C GLY A 448 13.04 -24.59 -12.26
#